data_AF-A0A355B345-F1
#
_entry.id   AF-A0A355B345-F1
#
_cell.length_a   1.000
_cell.length_b   1.000
_cell.length_c   1.000
_cell.angle_alpha   90.00
_cell.angle_beta   90.00
_cell.angle_gamma   90.00
#
_symmetry.space_group_name_H-M   'P 1'
#
loop_
_entity.id
_entity.type
_entity.pdbx_description
1 polymer ?
#
loop_
_entity_poly.entity_id
_entity_poly.type
_entity_poly.pdbx_seq_one_letter_code
_entity_poly.pdbx_strand_id
1 'polypeptide(L)'
;MAFTAKGDSIQLEASIEDIKLVYRTLHRYLRDHLELMDCPLFDDLQSALQEKAQAEGVDIGHHSAWDLWLGNTDAVPCEERVTKREVL
;
A
#
# COMPACT_ATOMS: atom_id res chain seq x y z
N MET A 1 -17.31 3.64 -9.89
CA MET A 1 -16.03 3.24 -10.49
C MET A 1 -16.17 3.34 -11.99
N ALA A 2 -15.39 4.21 -12.62
CA ALA A 2 -15.34 4.33 -14.08
C ALA A 2 -13.96 3.88 -14.54
N PHE A 3 -13.91 2.75 -15.24
CA PHE A 3 -12.73 2.35 -15.99
C PHE A 3 -12.93 2.82 -17.42
N THR A 4 -12.05 3.68 -17.90
CA THR A 4 -12.06 4.15 -19.29
C THR A 4 -10.80 3.67 -19.97
N ALA A 5 -10.95 2.82 -20.97
CA ALA A 5 -9.84 2.42 -21.83
C ALA A 5 -9.59 3.52 -22.88
N LYS A 6 -8.32 3.92 -23.05
CA LYS A 6 -7.87 4.87 -24.07
C LYS A 6 -6.58 4.36 -24.70
N GLY A 7 -6.70 3.75 -25.88
CA GLY A 7 -5.56 3.07 -26.51
C GLY A 7 -5.07 1.92 -25.63
N ASP A 8 -3.78 1.91 -25.34
CA ASP A 8 -3.12 0.90 -24.48
C ASP A 8 -3.13 1.26 -22.99
N SER A 9 -3.88 2.29 -22.58
CA SER A 9 -3.94 2.76 -21.20
C SER A 9 -5.35 2.64 -20.62
N ILE A 10 -5.43 2.42 -19.31
CA ILE A 10 -6.68 2.38 -18.55
C ILE A 10 -6.66 3.55 -17.56
N GLN A 11 -7.68 4.40 -17.63
CA GLN A 11 -7.95 5.41 -16.62
C GLN A 11 -8.93 4.82 -15.60
N LEU A 12 -8.58 4.90 -14.32
CA LEU A 12 -9.40 4.44 -13.20
C LEU A 12 -9.84 5.63 -12.34
N GLU A 13 -11.15 5.78 -12.17
CA GLU A 13 -11.73 6.64 -11.14
C GLU A 13 -12.36 5.79 -10.03
N ALA A 14 -11.77 5.86 -8.84
CA ALA A 14 -12.21 5.13 -7.65
C ALA A 14 -12.02 5.97 -6.38
N SER A 15 -12.69 5.57 -5.31
CA SER A 15 -12.53 6.23 -4.01
C SER A 15 -11.15 5.92 -3.42
N ILE A 16 -10.61 6.83 -2.60
CA ILE A 16 -9.31 6.60 -1.94
C ILE A 16 -9.32 5.33 -1.08
N GLU A 17 -10.45 5.02 -0.45
CA GLU A 17 -10.60 3.83 0.40
C GLU A 17 -10.55 2.52 -0.42
N ASP A 18 -11.12 2.52 -1.63
CA ASP A 18 -10.98 1.38 -2.56
C ASP A 18 -9.54 1.19 -3.01
N ILE A 19 -8.85 2.29 -3.35
CA ILE A 19 -7.44 2.26 -3.76
C ILE A 19 -6.54 1.74 -2.63
N LYS A 20 -6.76 2.20 -1.39
CA LYS A 20 -6.07 1.68 -0.18
C LYS A 20 -6.32 0.19 0.00
N LEU A 21 -7.55 -0.29 -0.21
CA LEU A 21 -7.89 -1.72 -0.14
C LEU A 21 -7.13 -2.54 -1.20
N VAL A 22 -7.10 -2.08 -2.45
CA VAL A 22 -6.37 -2.76 -3.54
C VAL A 22 -4.89 -2.83 -3.19
N TYR A 23 -4.28 -1.70 -2.82
CA TYR A 23 -2.88 -1.63 -2.45
C TYR A 23 -2.54 -2.57 -1.29
N ARG A 24 -3.26 -2.52 -0.15
CA ARG A 24 -2.95 -3.39 1.00
C ARG A 24 -3.12 -4.87 0.68
N THR A 25 -4.06 -5.19 -0.22
CA THR A 25 -4.28 -6.57 -0.68
C THR A 25 -3.07 -7.04 -1.48
N LEU A 26 -2.63 -6.27 -2.47
CA LEU A 26 -1.44 -6.59 -3.28
C LEU A 26 -0.17 -6.66 -2.42
N HIS A 27 0.04 -5.65 -1.58
CA HIS A 27 1.20 -5.55 -0.70
C HIS A 27 1.30 -6.73 0.28
N ARG A 28 0.18 -7.28 0.76
CA ARG A 28 0.17 -8.48 1.63
C ARG A 28 0.79 -9.70 0.95
N TYR A 29 0.65 -9.81 -0.37
CA TYR A 29 1.13 -10.94 -1.17
C TYR A 29 2.49 -10.70 -1.83
N LEU A 30 3.14 -9.56 -1.58
CA LEU A 30 4.43 -9.21 -2.17
C LEU A 30 5.51 -10.29 -1.94
N ARG A 31 5.47 -10.99 -0.80
CA ARG A 31 6.41 -12.07 -0.47
C ARG A 31 6.18 -13.35 -1.26
N ASP A 32 4.94 -13.59 -1.67
CA ASP A 32 4.55 -14.78 -2.43
C ASP A 32 4.65 -14.52 -3.95
N HIS A 33 4.66 -13.25 -4.34
CA HIS A 33 4.68 -12.76 -5.73
C HIS A 33 5.72 -11.65 -5.90
N LEU A 34 7.00 -12.03 -5.99
CA LEU A 34 8.11 -11.07 -6.13
C LEU A 34 8.01 -10.23 -7.41
N GLU A 35 7.32 -10.73 -8.44
CA GLU A 35 7.01 -9.99 -9.67
C GLU A 35 6.22 -8.69 -9.42
N LEU A 36 5.54 -8.57 -8.28
CA LEU A 36 4.89 -7.33 -7.87
C LEU A 36 5.90 -6.23 -7.51
N MET A 37 7.11 -6.58 -7.06
CA MET A 37 8.17 -5.61 -6.78
C MET A 37 8.71 -4.96 -8.06
N ASP A 38 8.67 -5.67 -9.18
CA ASP A 38 9.11 -5.17 -10.48
C ASP A 38 7.93 -4.65 -11.32
N CYS A 39 6.74 -4.53 -10.73
CA CYS A 39 5.53 -4.12 -11.43
C CYS A 39 5.37 -2.59 -11.39
N PRO A 40 5.53 -1.87 -12.52
CA PRO A 40 5.48 -0.40 -12.51
C PRO A 40 4.12 0.14 -12.01
N LEU A 41 3.03 -0.58 -12.29
CA LEU A 41 1.70 -0.22 -11.80
C LEU A 41 1.63 -0.22 -10.26
N PHE A 42 2.32 -1.17 -9.62
CA PHE A 42 2.35 -1.28 -8.16
C PHE A 42 3.19 -0.15 -7.56
N ASP A 43 4.33 0.18 -8.17
CA ASP A 43 5.18 1.31 -7.76
C ASP A 43 4.46 2.66 -7.90
N ASP A 44 3.77 2.88 -9.02
CA ASP A 44 2.99 4.10 -9.26
C ASP A 44 1.84 4.21 -8.25
N LEU A 45 1.16 3.09 -7.96
CA LEU A 45 0.11 3.02 -6.95
C LEU A 45 0.64 3.37 -5.56
N GLN A 46 1.79 2.81 -5.17
CA GLN A 46 2.43 3.11 -3.89
C GLN A 46 2.81 4.60 -3.79
N SER A 47 3.43 5.14 -4.84
CA SER A 47 3.87 6.53 -4.89
C SER A 47 2.70 7.50 -4.76
N ALA A 48 1.61 7.28 -5.52
CA ALA A 48 0.42 8.12 -5.44
C ALA A 48 -0.23 8.10 -4.04
N LEU A 49 -0.27 6.95 -3.38
CA LEU A 49 -0.79 6.83 -2.02
C LEU A 49 0.13 7.51 -1.00
N GLN A 50 1.44 7.40 -1.16
CA GLN A 50 2.43 8.06 -0.29
C GLN A 50 2.35 9.58 -0.40
N GLU A 51 2.27 10.13 -1.61
CA GLU A 51 2.08 11.57 -1.84
C GLU A 51 0.79 12.06 -1.17
N LYS A 52 -0.30 11.30 -1.31
CA LYS A 52 -1.59 11.63 -0.68
C LYS A 52 -1.50 11.63 0.84
N ALA A 53 -0.88 10.61 1.43
CA ALA A 53 -0.70 10.51 2.89
C ALA A 53 0.20 11.63 3.43
N GLN A 54 1.29 11.95 2.73
CA GLN A 54 2.16 13.08 3.08
C GLN A 54 1.42 14.42 3.04
N ALA A 55 0.57 14.64 2.04
CA ALA A 55 -0.28 15.83 1.95
C ALA A 55 -1.30 15.92 3.11
N GLU A 56 -1.66 14.79 3.71
CA GLU A 56 -2.51 14.70 4.91
C GLU A 56 -1.70 14.74 6.23
N GLY A 57 -0.38 14.92 6.15
CA GLY A 57 0.51 15.06 7.31
C GLY A 57 0.98 13.74 7.92
N VAL A 58 0.82 12.62 7.22
CA VAL A 58 1.29 11.30 7.66
C VAL A 58 2.79 11.16 7.42
N ASP A 59 3.52 10.77 8.46
CA ASP A 59 4.92 10.35 8.33
C ASP A 59 5.00 8.94 7.72
N ILE A 60 5.16 8.87 6.40
CA ILE A 60 5.27 7.60 5.67
C ILE A 60 6.57 6.82 5.99
N GLY A 61 7.56 7.46 6.62
CA GLY A 61 8.76 6.79 7.12
C GLY A 61 8.48 5.99 8.39
N HIS A 62 7.40 6.31 9.10
CA HIS A 62 6.94 5.58 10.26
C HIS A 62 5.94 4.50 9.84
N HIS A 63 6.40 3.25 9.81
CA HIS A 63 5.64 2.11 9.29
C HIS A 63 4.23 1.97 9.89
N SER A 64 4.06 2.20 11.19
CA SER A 64 2.75 2.16 11.86
C SER A 64 1.84 3.33 11.49
N ALA A 65 2.37 4.52 11.22
CA ALA A 65 1.56 5.65 10.76
C ALA A 65 1.05 5.42 9.33
N TRP A 66 1.92 4.88 8.48
CA TRP A 66 1.56 4.45 7.13
C TRP A 66 0.51 3.32 7.14
N ASP A 67 0.72 2.27 7.93
CA ASP A 67 -0.22 1.16 8.06
C ASP A 67 -1.58 1.63 8.58
N LEU A 68 -1.60 2.49 9.60
CA LEU A 68 -2.84 3.05 10.14
C LEU A 68 -3.59 3.86 9.07
N TRP A 69 -2.89 4.68 8.29
CA TRP A 69 -3.50 5.50 7.25
C TRP A 69 -4.09 4.65 6.10
N LEU A 70 -3.46 3.52 5.77
CA LEU A 70 -3.99 2.52 4.83
C LEU A 70 -5.21 1.74 5.34
N GLY A 71 -5.56 1.93 6.62
CA GLY A 71 -6.67 1.25 7.27
C GLY A 71 -6.31 -0.14 7.81
N ASN A 72 -5.03 -0.45 7.99
CA ASN A 72 -4.60 -1.68 8.66
C ASN A 72 -4.78 -1.53 10.18
N THR A 73 -6.00 -1.78 10.67
CA THR A 73 -6.29 -1.75 12.12
C THR A 73 -5.79 -3.00 12.86
N ASP A 74 -5.43 -4.06 12.13
CA ASP A 74 -4.87 -5.30 12.68
C ASP A 74 -3.34 -5.29 12.75
N ALA A 75 -2.72 -4.12 12.51
CA ALA A 75 -1.27 -3.99 12.56
C ALA A 75 -0.78 -4.16 14.00
N VAL A 76 -0.41 -5.40 14.35
CA VAL A 76 0.36 -5.71 15.56
C VAL A 76 1.55 -4.75 15.60
N PRO A 77 1.71 -3.95 16.68
CA PRO A 77 2.77 -2.95 16.79
C PRO A 77 4.13 -3.55 16.40
N CYS A 78 4.99 -2.73 15.77
CA CYS A 78 6.32 -3.16 15.35
C CYS A 78 7.06 -3.85 16.51
N GLU A 79 6.94 -3.31 17.72
CA GLU A 79 7.48 -3.85 18.97
C GLU A 79 7.09 -5.31 19.20
N GLU A 80 5.81 -5.65 19.08
CA GLU A 80 5.30 -7.02 19.23
C GLU A 80 5.74 -7.96 18.09
N ARG A 81 5.98 -7.41 16.88
CA ARG A 81 6.54 -8.18 15.75
C ARG A 81 8.01 -8.52 15.94
N VAL A 82 8.81 -7.64 16.57
CA VAL A 82 10.25 -7.90 16.81
C VAL A 82 10.45 -8.87 17.98
N THR A 83 9.56 -8.90 18.97
CA THR A 83 9.65 -9.85 20.10
C THR A 83 9.60 -11.32 19.67
N LYS A 84 9.00 -11.62 18.50
CA LYS A 84 8.95 -12.97 17.92
C LYS A 84 10.14 -13.33 17.03
N ARG A 85 11.13 -12.44 16.86
CA ARG A 85 12.40 -12.83 16.24
C ARG A 85 13.26 -13.54 17.29
N GLU A 86 13.18 -14.86 17.32
CA GLU A 86 14.26 -15.66 17.88
C GLU A 86 15.52 -15.38 17.05
N VAL A 87 16.52 -14.80 17.70
CA VAL A 87 17.88 -14.73 17.18
C VAL A 87 18.38 -16.17 17.08
N LEU A 88 18.54 -16.66 15.85
CA LEU A 88 19.35 -17.84 15.58
C LEU A 88 20.83 -17.52 15.79
#